data_AF-A0A951MTY4-F1
#
_entry.id   AF-A0A951MTY4-F1
#
_cell.length_a   1.000
_cell.length_b   1.000
_cell.length_c   1.000
_cell.angle_alpha   90.00
_cell.angle_beta   90.00
_cell.angle_gamma   90.00
#
_symmetry.space_group_name_H-M   'P 1'
#
loop_
_entity.id
_entity.type
_entity.pdbx_description
1 polymer ?
#
loop_
_entity_poly.entity_id
_entity_poly.type
_entity_poly.pdbx_seq_one_letter_code
_entity_poly.pdbx_strand_id
1 'polypeptide(L)'
;MRAGDYNVGLRAGSATAETFLRRLLGAHLVDDDDAPANYSLHLDDAPTTRSGRALHLLFTGGSLTVRTASPQRAVHALIARLSDHVRGSDGAALRLKTGAVVGPAGAAIVPRRFARELVAHERRLADAGLRLVDTGVELDPDTGELVVPEPALTVEWSALELLPPGPDGASVPAGRYPVVVWTTEQERTRGQLLAQAAGLARDLDAVGPQRALDALTGILGTVPVAVLPASVPVAIRDLGAAVAD
;
A
#
# COMPACT_ATOMS: atom_id res chain seq x y z
N MET A 1 -11.43 2.99 -17.68
CA MET A 1 -12.35 2.24 -16.78
C MET A 1 -12.96 3.20 -15.78
N ARG A 2 -14.14 2.89 -15.23
CA ARG A 2 -14.77 3.67 -14.17
C ARG A 2 -14.51 3.05 -12.80
N ALA A 3 -14.01 3.84 -11.85
CA ALA A 3 -13.86 3.44 -10.45
C ALA A 3 -14.55 4.49 -9.57
N GLY A 4 -15.76 4.19 -9.10
CA GLY A 4 -16.62 5.17 -8.46
C GLY A 4 -17.02 6.28 -9.44
N ASP A 5 -16.70 7.52 -9.11
CA ASP A 5 -16.97 8.70 -9.94
C ASP A 5 -15.80 9.09 -10.86
N TYR A 6 -14.72 8.31 -10.85
CA TYR A 6 -13.49 8.63 -11.58
C TYR A 6 -13.32 7.75 -12.83
N ASN A 7 -12.95 8.39 -13.94
CA ASN A 7 -12.38 7.69 -15.09
C ASN A 7 -10.88 7.50 -14.88
N VAL A 8 -10.45 6.25 -14.88
CA VAL A 8 -9.08 5.83 -14.62
C VAL A 8 -8.54 5.10 -15.84
N GLY A 9 -7.42 5.58 -16.37
CA GLY A 9 -6.68 4.88 -17.42
C GLY A 9 -5.74 3.82 -16.84
N LEU A 10 -5.78 2.62 -17.41
CA LEU A 10 -4.94 1.48 -17.05
C LEU A 10 -4.22 0.97 -18.30
N ARG A 11 -2.90 0.92 -18.25
CA ARG A 11 -2.05 0.37 -19.32
C ARG A 11 -1.61 -1.04 -18.98
N ALA A 12 -1.61 -1.91 -19.98
CA ALA A 12 -1.03 -3.24 -19.90
C ALA A 12 0.34 -3.26 -20.58
N GLY A 13 1.29 -4.01 -20.02
CA GLY A 13 2.62 -4.19 -20.61
C GLY A 13 2.67 -5.14 -21.82
N SER A 14 1.63 -5.93 -22.04
CA SER A 14 1.52 -6.91 -23.14
C SER A 14 0.07 -7.10 -23.56
N ALA A 15 -0.17 -7.66 -24.75
CA ALA A 15 -1.51 -8.02 -25.22
C ALA A 15 -2.18 -9.09 -24.34
N THR A 16 -1.39 -10.02 -23.79
CA THR A 16 -1.87 -11.01 -22.82
C THR A 16 -2.38 -10.33 -21.56
N ALA A 17 -1.60 -9.41 -20.99
CA ALA A 17 -1.98 -8.65 -19.81
C ALA A 17 -3.21 -7.77 -20.08
N GLU A 18 -3.34 -7.20 -21.29
CA GLU A 18 -4.52 -6.43 -21.68
C GLU A 18 -5.77 -7.31 -21.71
N THR A 19 -5.70 -8.47 -22.37
CA THR A 19 -6.80 -9.42 -22.47
C THR A 19 -7.24 -9.89 -21.09
N PHE A 20 -6.27 -10.21 -20.22
CA PHE A 20 -6.50 -10.55 -18.83
C PHE A 20 -7.22 -9.42 -18.07
N LEU A 21 -6.74 -8.18 -18.18
CA LEU A 21 -7.33 -7.03 -17.49
C LEU A 21 -8.75 -6.73 -17.98
N ARG A 22 -9.01 -6.87 -19.29
CA ARG A 22 -10.36 -6.72 -19.85
C ARG A 22 -11.33 -7.74 -19.27
N ARG A 23 -10.88 -9.00 -19.08
CA ARG A 23 -11.70 -10.03 -18.42
C ARG A 23 -11.92 -9.70 -16.94
N LEU A 24 -10.85 -9.36 -16.21
CA LEU A 24 -10.90 -9.06 -14.78
C LEU A 24 -11.81 -7.86 -14.45
N LEU A 25 -11.72 -6.79 -15.24
CA LEU A 25 -12.37 -5.50 -15.00
C LEU A 25 -13.59 -5.27 -15.89
N GLY A 26 -14.11 -6.31 -16.55
CA GLY A 26 -15.11 -6.20 -17.62
C GLY A 26 -16.31 -5.31 -17.28
N ALA A 27 -16.85 -5.44 -16.07
CA ALA A 27 -17.99 -4.66 -15.59
C ALA A 27 -17.71 -3.15 -15.42
N HIS A 28 -16.44 -2.75 -15.39
CA HIS A 28 -15.98 -1.37 -15.15
C HIS A 28 -15.30 -0.75 -16.37
N LEU A 29 -15.19 -1.47 -17.49
CA LEU A 29 -14.60 -0.92 -18.70
C LEU A 29 -15.49 0.20 -19.27
N VAL A 30 -14.85 1.27 -19.72
CA VAL A 30 -15.49 2.40 -20.38
C VAL A 30 -14.60 2.77 -21.55
N ASP A 31 -15.21 3.00 -22.70
CA ASP A 31 -14.53 3.53 -23.89
C ASP A 31 -14.40 5.05 -23.71
N ASP A 32 -13.23 5.48 -23.25
CA ASP A 32 -12.86 6.88 -23.04
C ASP A 32 -11.41 7.06 -23.46
N ASP A 33 -11.21 7.59 -24.67
CA ASP A 33 -9.89 7.80 -25.28
C ASP A 33 -9.09 8.89 -24.57
N ASP A 34 -9.75 9.76 -23.79
CA ASP A 34 -9.11 10.87 -23.07
C ASP A 34 -8.74 10.50 -21.62
N ALA A 35 -9.06 9.27 -21.17
CA ALA A 35 -8.77 8.84 -19.81
C ALA A 35 -7.25 8.85 -19.52
N PRO A 36 -6.79 9.59 -18.49
CA PRO A 36 -5.37 9.69 -18.19
C PRO A 36 -4.83 8.33 -17.73
N ALA A 37 -3.64 7.94 -18.20
CA ALA A 37 -3.00 6.69 -17.80
C ALA A 37 -2.45 6.75 -16.37
N ASN A 38 -3.32 6.54 -15.38
CA ASN A 38 -2.97 6.59 -13.97
C ASN A 38 -2.23 5.35 -13.49
N TYR A 39 -2.51 4.19 -14.09
CA TYR A 39 -1.92 2.91 -13.71
C TYR A 39 -1.28 2.21 -14.91
N SER A 40 -0.18 1.51 -14.65
CA SER A 40 0.41 0.57 -15.61
C SER A 40 0.73 -0.74 -14.91
N LEU A 41 0.20 -1.84 -15.43
CA LEU A 41 0.50 -3.19 -14.95
C LEU A 41 1.33 -3.94 -15.99
N HIS A 42 2.49 -4.40 -15.58
CA HIS A 42 3.36 -5.27 -16.38
C HIS A 42 3.33 -6.67 -15.77
N LEU A 43 2.77 -7.62 -16.52
CA LEU A 43 2.81 -9.04 -16.20
C LEU A 43 3.75 -9.70 -17.19
N ASP A 44 4.86 -10.26 -16.70
CA ASP A 44 5.77 -11.05 -17.53
C ASP A 44 5.14 -12.42 -17.85
N ASP A 45 5.00 -12.72 -19.14
CA ASP A 45 4.32 -13.93 -19.64
C ASP A 45 5.22 -15.18 -19.64
N ALA A 46 6.54 -15.05 -19.41
CA ALA A 46 7.47 -16.18 -19.44
C ALA A 46 8.68 -16.02 -18.50
N PRO A 47 9.18 -17.11 -17.90
CA PRO A 47 10.51 -17.10 -17.30
C PRO A 47 11.51 -16.85 -18.42
N THR A 48 12.14 -15.67 -18.41
CA THR A 48 13.22 -15.39 -19.36
C THR A 48 14.29 -16.48 -19.24
N THR A 49 14.72 -17.01 -20.38
CA THR A 49 15.62 -18.17 -20.53
C THR A 49 17.00 -18.03 -19.85
N ARG A 50 17.29 -16.91 -19.19
CA ARG A 50 18.47 -16.70 -18.34
C ARG A 50 18.09 -16.52 -16.88
N SER A 51 17.83 -17.63 -16.18
CA SER A 51 17.86 -17.83 -14.72
C SER A 51 17.22 -16.80 -13.78
N GLY A 52 16.50 -15.80 -14.28
CA GLY A 52 15.84 -14.76 -13.50
C GLY A 52 14.36 -15.08 -13.36
N ARG A 53 13.86 -15.08 -12.12
CA ARG A 53 12.40 -15.07 -11.91
C ARG A 53 11.84 -13.80 -12.55
N ALA A 54 10.81 -13.97 -13.37
CA ALA A 54 10.01 -12.88 -13.92
C ALA A 54 9.50 -11.98 -12.80
N LEU A 55 9.45 -10.67 -13.05
CA LEU A 55 9.00 -9.69 -12.06
C LEU A 55 7.79 -8.94 -12.60
N HIS A 56 6.72 -8.95 -11.83
CA HIS A 56 5.49 -8.24 -12.11
C HIS A 56 5.56 -6.87 -11.45
N LEU A 57 5.25 -5.83 -12.23
CA LEU A 57 5.40 -4.45 -11.81
C LEU A 57 4.05 -3.75 -11.89
N LEU A 58 3.72 -3.00 -10.83
CA LEU A 58 2.62 -2.05 -10.84
C LEU A 58 3.17 -0.65 -10.68
N PHE A 59 2.79 0.25 -11.58
CA PHE A 59 3.07 1.67 -11.50
C PHE A 59 1.78 2.45 -11.24
N THR A 60 1.88 3.48 -10.40
CA THR A 60 0.81 4.44 -10.14
C THR A 60 1.36 5.86 -10.34
N GLY A 61 0.78 6.62 -11.28
CA GLY A 61 1.24 7.98 -11.60
C GLY A 61 2.73 8.05 -11.96
N GLY A 62 3.25 7.04 -12.65
CA GLY A 62 4.67 6.92 -13.03
C GLY A 62 5.61 6.43 -11.93
N SER A 63 5.13 6.20 -10.70
CA SER A 63 5.93 5.65 -9.60
C SER A 63 5.73 4.14 -9.47
N LEU A 64 6.82 3.38 -9.32
CA LEU A 64 6.75 1.94 -9.04
C LEU A 64 6.18 1.72 -7.62
N THR A 65 5.04 1.06 -7.53
CA THR A 65 4.34 0.79 -6.27
C THR A 65 4.43 -0.67 -5.84
N VAL A 66 4.52 -1.61 -6.79
CA VAL A 66 4.71 -3.04 -6.49
C VAL A 66 5.76 -3.62 -7.42
N ARG A 67 6.64 -4.45 -6.86
CA ARG A 67 7.65 -5.23 -7.58
C ARG A 67 7.74 -6.63 -6.98
N THR A 68 7.04 -7.58 -7.58
CA THR A 68 6.83 -8.90 -7.00
C THR A 68 7.12 -10.00 -8.01
N ALA A 69 7.51 -11.18 -7.52
CA ALA A 69 7.57 -12.39 -8.35
C ALA A 69 6.20 -13.10 -8.45
N SER A 70 5.19 -12.64 -7.71
CA SER A 70 3.82 -13.18 -7.73
C SER A 70 2.90 -12.31 -8.61
N PRO A 71 2.41 -12.80 -9.75
CA PRO A 71 1.48 -12.04 -10.59
C PRO A 71 0.16 -11.77 -9.86
N GLN A 72 -0.33 -12.72 -9.07
CA GLN A 72 -1.55 -12.56 -8.28
C GLN A 72 -1.44 -11.37 -7.33
N ARG A 73 -0.30 -11.21 -6.64
CA ARG A 73 -0.05 -10.07 -5.75
C ARG A 73 -0.11 -8.73 -6.49
N ALA A 74 0.52 -8.64 -7.67
CA ALA A 74 0.49 -7.42 -8.47
C ALA A 74 -0.94 -7.04 -8.88
N VAL A 75 -1.77 -8.04 -9.19
CA VAL A 75 -3.20 -7.83 -9.50
C VAL A 75 -4.00 -7.44 -8.25
N HIS A 76 -3.84 -8.13 -7.13
CA HIS A 76 -4.51 -7.76 -5.87
C HIS A 76 -4.18 -6.32 -5.48
N ALA A 77 -2.91 -5.93 -5.59
CA ALA A 77 -2.47 -4.55 -5.35
C ALA A 77 -3.16 -3.55 -6.29
N LEU A 78 -3.26 -3.87 -7.59
CA LEU A 78 -3.99 -3.03 -8.55
C LEU A 78 -5.46 -2.88 -8.13
N ILE A 79 -6.16 -3.99 -7.85
CA ILE A 79 -7.58 -3.94 -7.47
C ILE A 79 -7.80 -3.16 -6.19
N ALA A 80 -6.91 -3.32 -5.22
CA ALA A 80 -7.00 -2.61 -3.97
C ALA A 80 -6.72 -1.10 -4.15
N ARG A 81 -5.83 -0.71 -5.07
CA ARG A 81 -5.60 0.69 -5.48
C ARG A 81 -6.73 1.29 -6.31
N LEU A 82 -7.47 0.49 -7.07
CA LEU A 82 -8.66 0.94 -7.78
C LEU A 82 -9.84 1.09 -6.82
N SER A 83 -9.96 0.18 -5.85
CA SER A 83 -10.97 0.23 -4.79
C SER A 83 -10.86 1.51 -3.95
N ASP A 84 -9.65 2.01 -3.77
CA ASP A 84 -9.35 3.29 -3.13
C ASP A 84 -9.98 4.53 -3.82
N HIS A 85 -10.46 4.41 -5.06
CA HIS A 85 -11.25 5.46 -5.76
C HIS A 85 -12.76 5.27 -5.60
N VAL A 86 -13.19 4.04 -5.31
CA VAL A 86 -14.59 3.69 -5.05
C VAL A 86 -14.96 4.03 -3.61
N ARG A 87 -14.05 3.74 -2.67
CA ARG A 87 -14.25 4.09 -1.26
C ARG A 87 -14.23 5.61 -1.13
N GLY A 88 -15.38 6.16 -0.78
CA GLY A 88 -15.47 7.53 -0.29
C GLY A 88 -14.70 7.69 1.01
N SER A 89 -14.43 8.94 1.40
CA SER A 89 -13.96 9.21 2.76
C SER A 89 -15.16 9.13 3.71
N ASP A 90 -15.42 7.96 4.27
CA ASP A 90 -16.48 7.81 5.29
C ASP A 90 -16.12 8.52 6.61
N GLY A 91 -14.96 9.20 6.67
CA GLY A 91 -14.53 10.10 7.74
C GLY A 91 -13.99 9.40 8.98
N ALA A 92 -14.21 8.10 9.14
CA ALA A 92 -13.78 7.33 10.29
C ALA A 92 -12.26 7.06 10.34
N ALA A 93 -11.62 6.83 9.19
CA ALA A 93 -10.19 6.55 9.11
C ALA A 93 -9.44 7.66 8.37
N LEU A 94 -8.26 8.01 8.89
CA LEU A 94 -7.36 8.99 8.30
C LEU A 94 -6.53 8.34 7.20
N ARG A 95 -6.67 8.83 5.97
CA ARG A 95 -5.85 8.36 4.85
C ARG A 95 -4.50 9.07 4.83
N LEU A 96 -3.44 8.29 4.99
CA LEU A 96 -2.07 8.78 5.10
C LEU A 96 -1.30 8.61 3.78
N LYS A 97 -0.56 9.65 3.38
CA LYS A 97 0.42 9.57 2.26
C LYS A 97 1.72 8.93 2.74
N THR A 98 1.68 7.66 3.10
CA THR A 98 2.81 6.94 3.70
C THR A 98 2.84 5.49 3.22
N GLY A 99 3.94 4.77 3.47
CA GLY A 99 3.99 3.32 3.34
C GLY A 99 3.67 2.65 4.68
N ALA A 100 3.32 1.37 4.65
CA ALA A 100 3.18 0.57 5.85
C ALA A 100 3.65 -0.86 5.61
N VAL A 101 4.14 -1.49 6.69
CA VAL A 101 4.41 -2.92 6.75
C VAL A 101 3.63 -3.54 7.91
N VAL A 102 3.22 -4.79 7.75
CA VAL A 102 2.53 -5.57 8.78
C VAL A 102 3.31 -6.84 9.06
N GLY A 103 3.49 -7.15 10.33
CA GLY A 103 4.15 -8.36 10.81
C GLY A 103 3.42 -8.97 12.02
N PRO A 104 4.03 -9.98 12.67
CA PRO A 104 3.41 -10.67 13.80
C PRO A 104 3.08 -9.75 14.99
N ALA A 105 3.92 -8.75 15.22
CA ALA A 105 3.75 -7.81 16.34
C ALA A 105 2.73 -6.69 16.06
N GLY A 106 2.32 -6.50 14.80
CA GLY A 106 1.44 -5.39 14.39
C GLY A 106 1.94 -4.67 13.15
N ALA A 107 1.51 -3.42 13.00
CA ALA A 107 1.84 -2.56 11.86
C ALA A 107 2.93 -1.54 12.19
N ALA A 108 3.77 -1.25 11.19
CA ALA A 108 4.68 -0.11 11.21
C ALA A 108 4.34 0.86 10.09
N ILE A 109 4.17 2.13 10.44
CA ILE A 109 3.97 3.24 9.49
C ILE A 109 5.33 3.83 9.13
N VAL A 110 5.59 3.90 7.82
CA VAL A 110 6.91 4.27 7.27
C VAL A 110 6.78 5.46 6.30
N PRO A 111 7.55 6.55 6.46
CA PRO A 111 7.49 7.72 5.59
C PRO A 111 7.55 7.36 4.12
N ARG A 112 6.77 8.08 3.31
CA ARG A 112 6.64 7.83 1.86
C ARG A 112 7.97 7.83 1.12
N ARG A 113 8.97 8.60 1.57
CA ARG A 113 10.29 8.62 0.93
C ARG A 113 10.96 7.26 0.91
N PHE A 114 10.65 6.39 1.87
CA PHE A 114 11.19 5.03 1.96
C PHE A 114 10.36 4.00 1.18
N ALA A 115 9.24 4.39 0.56
CA ALA A 115 8.37 3.45 -0.14
C ALA A 115 9.12 2.70 -1.26
N ARG A 116 10.05 3.38 -1.94
CA ARG A 116 10.86 2.76 -2.99
C ARG A 116 11.83 1.73 -2.42
N GLU A 117 12.49 2.06 -1.32
CA GLU A 117 13.43 1.20 -0.59
C GLU A 117 12.72 -0.02 -0.02
N LEU A 118 11.53 0.17 0.55
CA LEU A 118 10.67 -0.92 1.01
C LEU A 118 10.36 -1.91 -0.11
N VAL A 119 9.91 -1.42 -1.28
CA VAL A 119 9.66 -2.26 -2.47
C VAL A 119 10.94 -2.93 -2.97
N ALA A 120 12.10 -2.24 -2.92
CA ALA A 120 13.38 -2.82 -3.31
C ALA A 120 13.85 -3.93 -2.34
N HIS A 121 13.43 -3.87 -1.08
CA HIS A 121 13.79 -4.81 -0.01
C HIS A 121 12.68 -5.79 0.36
N GLU A 122 11.61 -5.89 -0.44
CA GLU A 122 10.46 -6.76 -0.18
C GLU A 122 10.85 -8.19 0.22
N ARG A 123 11.77 -8.82 -0.50
CA ARG A 123 12.20 -10.19 -0.17
C ARG A 123 12.76 -10.28 1.25
N ARG A 124 13.60 -9.31 1.66
CA ARG A 124 14.18 -9.30 3.00
C ARG A 124 13.13 -9.02 4.07
N LEU A 125 12.12 -8.21 3.76
CA LEU A 125 10.97 -7.98 4.64
C LEU A 125 10.17 -9.29 4.82
N ALA A 126 9.88 -9.97 3.72
CA ALA A 126 9.17 -11.25 3.74
C ALA A 126 9.95 -12.34 4.50
N ASP A 127 11.26 -12.42 4.31
CA ASP A 127 12.16 -13.32 5.05
C ASP A 127 12.12 -13.02 6.57
N ALA A 128 11.81 -11.78 6.97
CA ALA A 128 11.62 -11.34 8.35
C ALA A 128 10.16 -11.44 8.84
N GLY A 129 9.25 -12.04 8.07
CA GLY A 129 7.82 -12.15 8.41
C GLY A 129 7.03 -10.85 8.26
N LEU A 130 7.60 -9.83 7.61
CA LEU A 130 6.96 -8.55 7.35
C LEU A 130 6.39 -8.51 5.93
N ARG A 131 5.20 -7.94 5.77
CA ARG A 131 4.50 -7.79 4.50
C ARG A 131 4.21 -6.34 4.22
N LEU A 132 4.42 -5.91 2.98
CA LEU A 132 4.11 -4.56 2.54
C LEU A 132 2.61 -4.40 2.31
N VAL A 133 2.07 -3.27 2.78
CA VAL A 133 0.69 -2.86 2.47
C VAL A 133 0.69 -2.24 1.08
N ASP A 134 0.00 -2.88 0.14
CA ASP A 134 0.01 -2.49 -1.27
C ASP A 134 -1.00 -1.36 -1.60
N THR A 135 -1.86 -0.99 -0.65
CA THR A 135 -2.94 0.00 -0.77
C THR A 135 -2.56 1.39 -0.26
N GLY A 136 -3.52 2.33 -0.29
CA GLY A 136 -3.50 3.45 0.64
C GLY A 136 -3.43 2.95 2.09
N VAL A 137 -2.71 3.71 2.92
CA VAL A 137 -2.62 3.48 4.36
C VAL A 137 -3.74 4.27 5.01
N GLU A 138 -4.62 3.58 5.73
CA GLU A 138 -5.68 4.17 6.53
C GLU A 138 -5.40 3.92 8.01
N LEU A 139 -5.59 4.94 8.83
CA LEU A 139 -5.37 4.87 10.26
C LEU A 139 -6.65 5.23 10.99
N ASP A 140 -7.13 4.34 11.85
CA ASP A 140 -8.19 4.68 12.79
C ASP A 140 -7.58 5.49 13.95
N PRO A 141 -7.96 6.78 14.11
CA PRO A 141 -7.38 7.63 15.14
C PRO A 141 -7.85 7.26 16.56
N ASP A 142 -9.01 6.62 16.69
CA ASP A 142 -9.59 6.29 17.98
C ASP A 142 -8.92 5.04 18.57
N THR A 143 -8.61 4.06 17.72
CA THR A 143 -7.95 2.81 18.15
C THR A 143 -6.44 2.79 17.94
N GLY A 144 -5.89 3.70 17.12
CA GLY A 144 -4.48 3.67 16.74
C GLY A 144 -4.11 2.47 15.87
N GLU A 145 -5.09 1.93 15.13
CA GLU A 145 -4.88 0.78 14.25
C GLU A 145 -4.71 1.21 12.80
N LEU A 146 -3.78 0.53 12.12
CA LEU A 146 -3.74 0.50 10.67
C LEU A 146 -4.93 -0.30 10.16
N VAL A 147 -5.75 0.31 9.32
CA VAL A 147 -6.85 -0.34 8.62
C VAL A 147 -6.38 -0.72 7.21
N VAL A 148 -6.44 -2.02 6.90
CA VAL A 148 -6.31 -2.52 5.53
C VAL A 148 -7.73 -2.91 5.08
N PRO A 149 -8.41 -2.05 4.32
CA PRO A 149 -9.79 -2.30 3.95
C PRO A 149 -9.93 -3.41 2.91
N GLU A 150 -11.08 -4.09 2.93
CA GLU A 150 -11.45 -5.00 1.85
C GLU A 150 -11.54 -4.24 0.51
N PRO A 151 -11.20 -4.89 -0.62
CA PRO A 151 -11.40 -4.28 -1.93
C PRO A 151 -12.89 -3.97 -2.17
N ALA A 152 -13.22 -2.70 -2.33
CA ALA A 152 -14.57 -2.24 -2.64
C ALA A 152 -14.95 -2.48 -4.11
N LEU A 153 -13.96 -2.63 -5.00
CA LEU A 153 -14.21 -2.90 -6.41
C LEU A 153 -14.56 -4.38 -6.62
N THR A 154 -15.79 -4.66 -7.06
CA THR A 154 -16.19 -6.01 -7.51
C THR A 154 -15.52 -6.35 -8.83
N VAL A 155 -14.83 -7.48 -8.93
CA VAL A 155 -14.11 -7.92 -10.14
C VAL A 155 -14.32 -9.41 -10.40
N GLU A 156 -14.05 -9.84 -11.64
CA GLU A 156 -14.10 -11.24 -12.04
C GLU A 156 -12.89 -12.01 -11.53
N TRP A 157 -12.89 -12.37 -10.24
CA TRP A 157 -11.76 -13.04 -9.58
C TRP A 157 -11.36 -14.38 -10.23
N SER A 158 -12.29 -15.05 -10.91
CA SER A 158 -12.00 -16.26 -11.71
C SER A 158 -10.96 -16.01 -12.81
N ALA A 159 -10.79 -14.76 -13.26
CA ALA A 159 -9.75 -14.40 -14.23
C ALA A 159 -8.33 -14.67 -13.72
N LEU A 160 -8.11 -14.72 -12.39
CA LEU A 160 -6.81 -15.02 -11.81
C LEU A 160 -6.28 -16.41 -12.19
N GLU A 161 -7.15 -17.34 -12.56
CA GLU A 161 -6.78 -18.67 -13.06
C GLU A 161 -5.99 -18.62 -14.38
N LEU A 162 -6.05 -17.49 -15.11
CA LEU A 162 -5.26 -17.25 -16.32
C LEU A 162 -3.81 -16.85 -16.03
N LEU A 163 -3.49 -16.49 -14.79
CA LEU A 163 -2.14 -16.09 -14.42
C LEU A 163 -1.28 -17.32 -14.12
N PRO A 164 0.01 -17.30 -14.48
CA PRO A 164 0.89 -18.38 -14.09
C PRO A 164 0.98 -18.46 -12.55
N PRO A 165 1.18 -19.66 -11.98
CA PRO A 165 1.44 -19.79 -10.55
C PRO A 165 2.75 -19.07 -10.21
N GLY A 166 2.70 -18.19 -9.21
CA GLY A 166 3.88 -17.52 -8.66
C GLY A 166 4.28 -18.10 -7.31
N PRO A 167 5.49 -17.79 -6.80
CA PRO A 167 5.78 -17.98 -5.38
C PRO A 167 4.76 -17.23 -4.52
N ASP A 168 4.50 -17.71 -3.31
CA ASP A 168 3.62 -17.04 -2.35
C ASP A 168 4.15 -15.64 -2.01
N GLY A 169 3.65 -14.64 -2.73
CA GLY A 169 3.84 -13.23 -2.44
C GLY A 169 2.56 -12.70 -1.82
N ALA A 170 2.20 -13.15 -0.63
CA ALA A 170 0.95 -12.73 -0.02
C ALA A 170 0.99 -11.23 0.30
N SER A 171 0.05 -10.47 -0.25
CA SER A 171 -0.28 -9.14 0.26
C SER A 171 -0.75 -9.23 1.72
N VAL A 172 -0.74 -8.10 2.42
CA VAL A 172 -1.40 -7.99 3.72
C VAL A 172 -2.90 -8.23 3.53
N PRO A 173 -3.51 -9.17 4.28
CA PRO A 173 -4.95 -9.38 4.24
C PRO A 173 -5.72 -8.12 4.67
N ALA A 174 -7.00 -8.05 4.32
CA ALA A 174 -7.86 -7.04 4.91
C ALA A 174 -7.98 -7.28 6.44
N GLY A 175 -8.05 -6.20 7.20
CA GLY A 175 -8.11 -6.27 8.66
C GLY A 175 -7.67 -4.99 9.34
N ARG A 176 -7.60 -5.07 10.67
CA ARG A 176 -7.14 -3.99 11.54
C ARG A 176 -5.91 -4.48 12.28
N TYR A 177 -4.86 -3.67 12.30
CA TYR A 177 -3.56 -4.03 12.82
C TYR A 177 -3.08 -2.96 13.79
N PRO A 178 -2.76 -3.29 15.05
CA PRO A 178 -2.27 -2.28 16.00
C PRO A 178 -0.99 -1.65 15.48
N VAL A 179 -0.90 -0.32 15.47
CA VAL A 179 0.33 0.37 15.08
C VAL A 179 1.31 0.32 16.24
N VAL A 180 2.37 -0.46 16.09
CA VAL A 180 3.41 -0.62 17.11
C VAL A 180 4.63 0.26 16.86
N VAL A 181 4.81 0.70 15.61
CA VAL A 181 5.91 1.59 15.23
C VAL A 181 5.39 2.69 14.30
N TRP A 182 5.68 3.92 14.65
CA TRP A 182 5.46 5.07 13.77
C TRP A 182 6.78 5.78 13.54
N THR A 183 7.35 5.59 12.36
CA THR A 183 8.57 6.32 12.00
C THR A 183 8.23 7.68 11.39
N THR A 184 8.93 8.71 11.83
CA THR A 184 8.79 10.06 11.27
C THR A 184 10.16 10.57 10.85
N GLU A 185 10.16 11.62 10.03
CA GLU A 185 11.33 11.94 9.22
C GLU A 185 12.51 12.57 9.96
N GLN A 186 12.37 13.01 11.22
CA GLN A 186 13.46 13.56 12.04
C GLN A 186 13.22 13.35 13.55
N GLU A 187 14.25 13.56 14.37
CA GLU A 187 14.08 13.97 15.77
C GLU A 187 13.30 15.27 15.80
N ARG A 188 11.98 15.13 15.88
CA ARG A 188 11.04 16.24 15.84
C ARG A 188 10.49 16.41 17.23
N THR A 189 10.39 17.67 17.64
CA THR A 189 9.54 18.01 18.76
C THR A 189 8.11 17.51 18.47
N ARG A 190 7.35 17.15 19.51
CA ARG A 190 5.96 16.68 19.37
C ARG A 190 5.09 17.61 18.51
N GLY A 191 5.33 18.93 18.57
CA GLY A 191 4.65 19.92 17.73
C GLY A 191 4.97 19.81 16.23
N GLN A 192 6.18 19.44 15.86
CA GLN A 192 6.57 19.22 14.47
C GLN A 192 6.04 17.89 13.93
N LEU A 193 5.86 16.88 14.79
CA LEU A 193 5.15 15.64 14.45
C LEU A 193 3.67 15.93 14.18
N LEU A 194 3.02 16.74 15.03
CA LEU A 194 1.65 17.22 14.84
C LEU A 194 1.48 17.98 13.52
N ALA A 195 2.34 18.97 13.26
CA ALA A 195 2.28 19.77 12.04
C ALA A 195 2.49 18.91 10.78
N GLN A 196 3.36 17.90 10.86
CA GLN A 196 3.59 16.97 9.76
C GLN A 196 2.41 16.01 9.56
N ALA A 197 1.87 15.43 10.62
CA ALA A 197 0.75 14.51 10.53
C ALA A 197 -0.51 15.22 10.01
N ALA A 198 -0.72 16.49 10.41
CA ALA A 198 -1.71 17.37 9.80
C ALA A 198 -1.45 17.56 8.29
N GLY A 199 -0.22 17.86 7.88
CA GLY A 199 0.13 18.01 6.46
C GLY A 199 0.05 16.72 5.62
N LEU A 200 0.06 15.54 6.24
CA LEU A 200 -0.04 14.24 5.56
C LEU A 200 -1.49 13.80 5.32
N ALA A 201 -2.44 14.30 6.12
CA ALA A 201 -3.87 14.06 5.96
C ALA A 201 -4.40 14.85 4.75
N ARG A 202 -5.03 14.17 3.80
CA ARG A 202 -5.53 14.79 2.55
C ARG A 202 -6.79 15.62 2.75
N ASP A 203 -7.62 15.29 3.73
CA ASP A 203 -8.99 15.81 3.87
C ASP A 203 -9.24 16.40 5.28
N LEU A 204 -8.31 17.19 5.80
CA LEU A 204 -8.49 17.87 7.10
C LEU A 204 -9.77 18.73 7.13
N ASP A 205 -10.13 19.34 6.01
CA ASP A 205 -11.33 20.17 5.89
C ASP A 205 -12.63 19.36 6.02
N ALA A 206 -12.63 18.07 5.65
CA ALA A 206 -13.79 17.20 5.76
C ALA A 206 -14.07 16.78 7.22
N VAL A 207 -13.01 16.66 8.03
CA VAL A 207 -13.12 16.26 9.44
C VAL A 207 -13.20 17.48 10.37
N GLY A 208 -12.71 18.64 9.90
CA GLY A 208 -12.59 19.87 10.65
C GLY A 208 -11.26 19.95 11.43
N PRO A 209 -10.60 21.13 11.47
CA PRO A 209 -9.24 21.27 12.00
C PRO A 209 -9.12 20.86 13.48
N GLN A 210 -10.16 21.09 14.29
CA GLN A 210 -10.16 20.72 15.71
C GLN A 210 -10.22 19.20 15.89
N ARG A 211 -11.13 18.49 15.20
CA ARG A 211 -11.21 17.03 15.29
C ARG A 211 -9.97 16.34 14.76
N ALA A 212 -9.37 16.89 13.70
CA ALA A 212 -8.10 16.37 13.21
C ALA A 212 -6.96 16.58 14.23
N LEU A 213 -6.90 17.74 14.90
CA LEU A 213 -5.94 17.98 15.98
C LEU A 213 -6.18 17.05 17.18
N ASP A 214 -7.43 16.82 17.56
CA ASP A 214 -7.80 15.93 18.66
C ASP A 214 -7.44 14.48 18.32
N ALA A 215 -7.75 14.02 17.10
CA ALA A 215 -7.37 12.70 16.57
C ALA A 215 -5.85 12.49 16.55
N LEU A 216 -5.10 13.47 16.04
CA LEU A 216 -3.63 13.42 16.04
C LEU A 216 -3.04 13.43 17.46
N THR A 217 -3.67 14.15 18.38
CA THR A 217 -3.25 14.19 19.79
C THR A 217 -3.52 12.87 20.49
N GLY A 218 -4.65 12.21 20.18
CA GLY A 218 -4.99 10.87 20.65
C GLY A 218 -3.98 9.81 20.18
N ILE A 219 -3.70 9.78 18.88
CA ILE A 219 -2.67 8.91 18.27
C ILE A 219 -1.31 9.11 18.95
N LEU A 220 -0.88 10.35 19.16
CA LEU A 220 0.40 10.63 19.81
C LEU A 220 0.40 10.33 21.31
N GLY A 221 -0.77 10.15 21.92
CA GLY A 221 -0.92 9.72 23.31
C GLY A 221 -0.81 8.20 23.46
N THR A 222 -1.12 7.43 22.41
CA THR A 222 -1.13 5.96 22.44
C THR A 222 0.15 5.35 21.88
N VAL A 223 0.88 6.05 21.02
CA VAL A 223 2.17 5.58 20.49
C VAL A 223 3.25 5.78 21.56
N PRO A 224 3.86 4.70 22.11
CA PRO A 224 5.03 4.83 22.97
C PRO A 224 6.10 5.60 22.21
N VAL A 225 6.78 6.53 22.87
CA VAL A 225 7.96 7.22 22.32
C VAL A 225 9.12 6.24 22.26
N ALA A 226 8.99 5.18 21.45
CA ALA A 226 10.10 4.38 21.01
C ALA A 226 10.77 5.18 19.89
N VAL A 227 11.72 6.02 20.29
CA VAL A 227 12.72 6.55 19.38
C VAL A 227 13.48 5.33 18.87
N LEU A 228 13.16 4.85 17.66
CA LEU A 228 14.18 4.19 16.88
C LEU A 228 15.26 5.27 16.67
N PRO A 229 16.48 5.12 17.23
CA PRO A 229 17.49 6.15 17.11
C PRO A 229 17.65 6.52 15.64
N ALA A 230 17.47 7.81 15.37
CA ALA A 230 17.58 8.40 14.05
C ALA A 230 19.06 8.48 13.64
N SER A 231 19.76 7.36 13.65
CA SER A 231 21.10 7.22 13.08
C SER A 231 21.47 5.74 13.12
N VAL A 232 21.25 5.06 12.00
CA VAL A 232 22.11 4.05 11.36
C VAL A 232 21.22 3.34 10.32
N PRO A 233 21.69 3.11 9.08
CA PRO A 233 21.09 2.09 8.23
C PRO A 233 21.30 0.76 8.93
N VAL A 234 20.36 0.38 9.80
CA VAL A 234 20.32 -0.95 10.39
C VAL A 234 20.17 -1.87 9.19
N ALA A 235 21.25 -2.61 8.88
CA ALA A 235 21.16 -3.70 7.94
C ALA A 235 19.98 -4.55 8.39
N ILE A 236 19.05 -4.83 7.48
CA ILE A 236 17.78 -5.55 7.74
C ILE A 236 17.95 -6.85 8.56
N ARG A 237 19.19 -7.33 8.76
CA ARG A 237 19.58 -8.38 9.71
C ARG A 237 19.09 -8.18 11.15
N ASP A 238 19.02 -6.96 11.69
CA ASP A 238 18.78 -6.82 13.14
C ASP A 238 17.29 -6.70 13.54
N LEU A 239 16.38 -6.55 12.57
CA LEU A 239 14.92 -6.62 12.83
C LEU A 239 14.46 -8.02 13.25
N GLY A 240 15.21 -9.06 12.92
CA GLY A 240 14.92 -10.44 13.35
C GLY A 240 15.32 -10.76 14.80
N ALA A 241 16.20 -9.96 15.40
CA ALA A 241 16.70 -10.20 16.76
C ALA A 241 15.79 -9.61 17.85
N ALA A 242 15.05 -8.54 17.53
CA ALA A 242 14.13 -7.89 18.47
C ALA A 242 12.79 -8.62 18.69
N VAL A 243 12.63 -9.82 18.13
CA VAL A 243 11.41 -10.66 18.22
C VAL A 243 11.69 -11.95 19.04
N ALA A 244 12.87 -12.07 19.63
CA ALA A 244 13.30 -13.27 20.37
C ALA A 244 13.44 -13.09 21.89
N ASP A 245 13.04 -11.94 22.46
CA ASP A 245 12.99 -11.72 23.92
C ASP A 245 11.58 -11.31 24.38
#